data_AF-A0A834JWT0-F1
#
_entry.id   AF-A0A834JWT0-F1
#
_cell.length_a   1.000
_cell.length_b   1.000
_cell.length_c   1.000
_cell.angle_alpha   90.00
_cell.angle_beta   90.00
_cell.angle_gamma   90.00
#
_symmetry.space_group_name_H-M   'P 1'
#
loop_
_entity.id
_entity.type
_entity.pdbx_description
1 polymer ?
#
loop_
_entity_poly.entity_id
_entity_poly.type
_entity_poly.pdbx_seq_one_letter_code
_entity_poly.pdbx_strand_id
1 'polypeptide(L)'
;MCCGVDGPNDWNTINAFIGTLPPSCCMKMQNPCAVGSLDVNKEGCFDKLKMRVQKGATILIGVGIGIAFIEVAGIILACCLAMAIKRETNK
;
A
#
# COMPACT_ATOMS: atom_id res chain seq x y z
N MET A 1 2.19 -11.38 -9.11
CA MET A 1 2.09 -11.08 -10.54
C MET A 1 0.61 -10.86 -10.86
N CYS A 2 0.28 -9.98 -11.81
CA CYS A 2 -1.09 -9.57 -12.13
C CYS A 2 -1.18 -9.20 -13.62
N CYS A 3 -2.39 -9.08 -14.16
CA CYS A 3 -2.62 -8.67 -15.55
C CYS A 3 -3.93 -7.90 -15.68
N GLY A 4 -3.88 -6.76 -16.38
CA GLY A 4 -5.05 -5.88 -16.55
C GLY A 4 -5.40 -5.12 -15.27
N VAL A 5 -6.45 -4.30 -15.34
CA VAL A 5 -7.00 -3.57 -14.19
C VAL A 5 -7.74 -4.56 -13.29
N ASP A 6 -8.75 -5.22 -13.85
CA ASP A 6 -9.60 -6.21 -13.20
C ASP A 6 -9.22 -7.64 -13.63
N GLY A 7 -8.62 -7.80 -14.81
CA GLY A 7 -8.06 -9.07 -15.24
C GLY A 7 -7.56 -9.09 -16.68
N PRO A 8 -7.11 -10.25 -17.19
CA PRO A 8 -6.60 -10.40 -18.55
C PRO A 8 -7.55 -9.98 -19.67
N ASN A 9 -8.87 -10.06 -19.42
CA ASN A 9 -9.89 -9.73 -20.40
C ASN A 9 -9.92 -8.24 -20.77
N ASP A 10 -9.34 -7.36 -19.94
CA ASP A 10 -9.28 -5.93 -20.21
C ASP A 10 -8.54 -5.64 -21.53
N TRP A 11 -7.57 -6.48 -21.89
CA TRP A 11 -6.81 -6.38 -23.12
C TRP A 11 -7.60 -6.75 -24.38
N ASN A 12 -8.69 -7.51 -24.27
CA ASN A 12 -9.55 -7.84 -25.42
C ASN A 12 -10.28 -6.63 -26.00
N THR A 13 -10.42 -5.55 -25.21
CA THR A 13 -11.04 -4.30 -25.67
C THR A 13 -10.08 -3.41 -26.46
N ILE A 14 -8.79 -3.75 -26.47
CA ILE A 14 -7.73 -2.97 -27.11
C ILE A 14 -7.36 -3.64 -28.43
N ASN A 15 -7.56 -2.94 -29.55
CA ASN A 15 -7.32 -3.48 -30.91
C ASN A 15 -5.92 -4.09 -31.10
N ALA A 16 -4.89 -3.57 -30.40
CA ALA A 16 -3.53 -4.08 -30.46
C ALA A 16 -3.32 -5.44 -29.77
N PHE A 17 -4.27 -5.89 -28.96
CA PHE A 17 -4.18 -7.10 -28.12
C PHE A 17 -5.38 -8.04 -28.30
N ILE A 18 -6.09 -7.95 -29.42
CA ILE A 18 -7.18 -8.89 -29.73
C ILE A 18 -6.60 -10.31 -29.80
N GLY A 19 -6.97 -11.15 -28.84
CA GLY A 19 -6.54 -12.54 -28.74
C GLY A 19 -5.11 -12.75 -28.23
N THR A 20 -4.37 -11.70 -27.87
CA THR A 20 -3.00 -11.78 -27.35
C THR A 20 -2.83 -10.91 -26.11
N LEU A 21 -1.85 -11.21 -25.26
CA LEU A 21 -1.57 -10.44 -24.05
C LEU A 21 -0.17 -9.82 -24.08
N PRO A 22 0.05 -8.71 -23.36
CA PRO A 22 1.40 -8.20 -23.14
C PRO A 22 2.29 -9.26 -22.47
N PRO A 23 3.60 -9.31 -22.78
CA PRO A 23 4.51 -10.30 -22.20
C PRO A 23 4.55 -10.28 -20.66
N SER A 24 4.35 -9.11 -20.04
CA SER A 24 4.30 -8.96 -18.57
C SER A 24 3.10 -9.66 -17.91
N CYS A 25 2.06 -9.98 -18.68
CA CYS A 25 0.91 -10.76 -18.21
C CYS A 25 1.19 -12.26 -18.18
N CYS A 26 2.21 -12.74 -18.90
CA CYS A 26 2.54 -14.16 -18.99
C CYS A 26 3.40 -14.59 -17.80
N MET A 27 3.15 -15.79 -17.27
CA MET A 27 3.91 -16.33 -16.13
C MET A 27 5.35 -16.73 -16.51
N LYS A 28 5.57 -17.02 -17.80
CA LYS A 28 6.88 -17.29 -18.39
C LYS A 28 7.23 -16.16 -19.35
N MET A 29 8.50 -15.74 -19.37
CA MET A 29 8.98 -14.64 -20.24
C MET A 29 8.97 -14.96 -21.74
N GLN A 30 8.62 -16.19 -22.13
CA GLN A 30 8.72 -16.66 -23.51
C GLN A 30 7.32 -16.93 -24.07
N ASN A 31 6.99 -16.17 -25.12
CA ASN A 31 5.78 -16.14 -25.94
C ASN A 31 4.66 -15.18 -25.49
N PRO A 32 4.00 -14.50 -26.45
CA PRO A 32 2.69 -13.93 -26.19
C PRO A 32 1.76 -15.07 -25.79
N CYS A 33 1.32 -15.04 -24.54
CA CYS A 33 0.27 -15.91 -24.03
C CYS A 33 -1.09 -15.36 -24.48
N ALA A 34 -2.05 -16.25 -24.69
CA ALA A 34 -3.40 -15.89 -25.10
C ALA A 34 -4.31 -15.76 -23.88
N VAL A 35 -5.35 -14.93 -24.01
CA VAL A 35 -6.42 -14.87 -23.03
C VAL A 35 -7.05 -16.27 -22.86
N GLY A 36 -7.17 -16.73 -21.62
CA GLY A 36 -7.70 -18.06 -21.29
C GLY A 36 -6.66 -19.19 -21.23
N SER A 37 -5.39 -18.93 -21.59
CA SER A 37 -4.32 -19.90 -21.39
C SER A 37 -3.93 -20.08 -19.92
N LEU A 38 -3.32 -21.22 -19.59
CA LEU A 38 -2.91 -21.56 -18.21
C LEU A 38 -1.73 -20.71 -17.73
N ASP A 39 -0.86 -20.26 -18.64
CA ASP A 39 0.34 -19.49 -18.33
C ASP A 39 0.07 -17.96 -18.23
N VAL A 40 -1.12 -17.56 -17.79
CA VAL A 40 -1.56 -16.15 -17.65
C VAL A 40 -1.84 -15.80 -16.19
N ASN A 41 -1.41 -14.61 -15.80
CA ASN A 41 -1.78 -14.01 -14.54
C ASN A 41 -3.26 -13.65 -14.50
N LYS A 42 -4.07 -14.37 -13.73
CA LYS A 42 -5.52 -14.18 -13.68
C LYS A 42 -5.98 -13.03 -12.80
N GLU A 43 -5.13 -12.57 -11.89
CA GLU A 43 -5.46 -11.51 -10.93
C GLU A 43 -5.31 -10.12 -11.56
N GLY A 44 -6.31 -9.25 -11.38
CA GLY A 44 -6.23 -7.84 -11.74
C GLY A 44 -5.18 -7.08 -10.93
N CYS A 45 -4.52 -6.12 -11.57
CA CYS A 45 -3.47 -5.32 -10.93
C CYS A 45 -4.03 -4.26 -9.98
N PHE A 46 -5.28 -3.80 -10.15
CA PHE A 46 -5.87 -2.77 -9.31
C PHE A 46 -5.98 -3.24 -7.85
N ASP A 47 -6.55 -4.41 -7.62
CA ASP A 47 -6.70 -4.96 -6.26
C ASP A 47 -5.35 -5.27 -5.60
N LYS A 48 -4.37 -5.74 -6.37
CA LYS A 48 -3.00 -5.95 -5.87
C LYS A 48 -2.35 -4.64 -5.44
N LEU A 49 -2.49 -3.59 -6.26
CA LEU A 49 -1.96 -2.28 -5.95
C LEU A 49 -2.67 -1.70 -4.72
N LYS A 50 -4.00 -1.73 -4.71
CA LYS A 50 -4.82 -1.29 -3.58
C LYS A 50 -4.41 -1.97 -2.29
N MET A 51 -4.23 -3.29 -2.29
CA MET A 51 -3.77 -4.04 -1.11
C MET A 51 -2.39 -3.59 -0.64
N ARG A 52 -1.44 -3.34 -1.56
CA ARG A 52 -0.11 -2.83 -1.20
C ARG A 52 -0.18 -1.44 -0.60
N VAL A 53 -0.97 -0.54 -1.19
CA VAL A 53 -1.18 0.82 -0.69
C VAL A 53 -1.86 0.80 0.68
N GLN A 54 -2.93 0.02 0.85
CA GLN A 54 -3.63 -0.11 2.12
C GLN A 54 -2.73 -0.64 3.23
N LYS A 55 -1.91 -1.66 2.95
CA LYS A 55 -0.93 -2.16 3.93
C LYS A 55 0.07 -1.08 4.36
N GLY A 56 0.60 -0.31 3.41
CA GLY A 56 1.49 0.81 3.71
C GLY A 56 0.81 1.89 4.55
N ALA A 57 -0.41 2.27 4.18
CA ALA A 57 -1.21 3.27 4.89
C ALA A 57 -1.49 2.84 6.34
N THR A 58 -1.86 1.58 6.58
CA THR A 58 -2.12 1.06 7.93
C THR A 58 -0.90 1.18 8.82
N ILE A 59 0.29 0.88 8.31
CA ILE A 59 1.54 1.01 9.08
C ILE A 59 1.81 2.47 9.43
N LEU A 60 1.67 3.38 8.46
CA LEU A 60 1.90 4.81 8.67
C LEU A 60 0.93 5.42 9.71
N ILE A 61 -0.35 5.02 9.65
CA ILE A 61 -1.36 5.44 10.63
C ILE A 61 -0.97 4.97 12.03
N GLY A 62 -0.53 3.70 12.17
CA GLY A 62 -0.08 3.16 13.45
C GLY A 62 1.11 3.93 14.04
N VAL A 63 2.11 4.23 13.23
CA VAL A 63 3.28 5.03 13.63
C VAL A 63 2.85 6.45 14.05
N GLY A 64 1.99 7.10 13.27
CA GLY A 64 1.50 8.45 13.58
C GLY A 64 0.77 8.53 14.92
N ILE A 65 -0.09 7.55 15.22
CA ILE A 65 -0.78 7.45 16.52
C ILE A 65 0.24 7.24 17.66
N GLY A 66 1.23 6.37 17.46
CA GLY A 66 2.28 6.14 18.46
C GLY A 66 3.07 7.41 18.79
N ILE A 67 3.47 8.17 17.77
CA ILE A 67 4.15 9.46 17.95
C ILE A 67 3.25 10.44 18.71
N ALA A 68 1.97 10.56 18.34
CA ALA A 68 1.04 11.47 19.00
C ALA A 68 0.91 11.20 20.51
N PHE A 69 0.90 9.93 20.94
CA PHE A 69 0.88 9.59 22.36
C PHE A 69 2.16 10.00 23.09
N ILE A 70 3.33 9.79 22.47
CA ILE A 70 4.63 10.18 23.04
C ILE A 70 4.71 11.70 23.21
N GLU A 71 4.27 12.46 22.20
CA GLU A 71 4.22 13.92 22.25
C GLU A 71 3.33 14.42 23.40
N VAL A 72 2.11 13.88 23.53
CA VAL A 72 1.20 14.26 24.63
C VAL A 72 1.80 13.94 25.99
N ALA A 73 2.40 12.76 26.16
CA ALA A 73 3.09 12.40 27.40
C ALA A 73 4.26 13.36 27.70
N GLY A 74 5.04 13.72 26.68
CA GLY A 74 6.12 14.71 26.78
C GLY A 74 5.64 16.07 27.26
N ILE A 75 4.54 16.57 26.69
CA ILE A 75 3.91 17.84 27.10
C ILE A 75 3.49 17.79 28.57
N ILE A 76 2.79 16.72 28.99
CA ILE A 76 2.34 16.55 30.37
C ILE A 76 3.53 16.57 31.34
N LEU A 77 4.56 15.78 31.05
CA LEU A 77 5.76 15.70 31.89
C LEU A 77 6.50 17.05 31.96
N ALA A 78 6.62 17.76 30.84
CA ALA A 78 7.22 19.10 30.81
C ALA A 78 6.44 20.10 31.68
N CYS A 79 5.10 20.09 31.59
CA CYS A 79 4.25 20.92 32.43
C CYS A 79 4.38 20.56 33.93
N CYS A 80 4.38 19.27 34.26
CA CYS A 80 4.58 18.79 35.64
C CYS A 80 5.94 19.24 36.20
N LEU A 81 7.00 19.09 35.42
CA LEU A 81 8.34 19.52 35.80
C LEU A 81 8.42 21.03 36.00
N ALA A 82 7.84 21.83 35.09
CA ALA A 82 7.81 23.27 35.21
C ALA A 82 7.08 23.74 36.48
N MET A 83 5.95 23.09 36.83
CA MET A 83 5.23 23.36 38.07
C MET A 83 6.03 23.00 39.32
N ALA A 84 6.74 21.87 39.30
CA ALA A 84 7.60 21.45 40.41
C ALA A 84 8.74 22.46 40.63
N ILE A 85 9.45 22.87 39.57
CA ILE A 85 10.52 23.87 39.65
C ILE A 85 10.00 25.20 40.18
N LYS A 86 8.87 25.67 39.66
CA LYS A 86 8.24 26.92 40.12
C LYS A 86 7.90 26.86 41.61
N ARG A 87 7.39 25.71 42.09
CA ARG A 87 7.07 25.52 43.50
C ARG A 87 8.30 25.57 44.40
N GLU A 88 9.40 24.93 43.99
CA GLU A 88 10.65 24.97 44.76
C GLU A 88 11.26 26.38 44.78
N THR A 89 11.12 27.15 43.69
CA THR A 89 11.63 28.54 43.63
C THR A 89 10.77 29.54 44.42
N ASN A 90 9.48 29.26 44.65
CA ASN A 90 8.57 30.11 45.42
C ASN A 90 8.54 29.76 46.92
N LYS A 91 9.39 28.85 47.37
CA LYS A 91 9.56 28.46 48.78
C LYS A 91 10.83 29.07 49.34
#